data_AF-A0AAI8L190-F1
#
_entry.id   AF-A0AAI8L190-F1
#
_cell.length_a   1.000
_cell.length_b   1.000
_cell.length_c   1.000
_cell.angle_alpha   90.00
_cell.angle_beta   90.00
_cell.angle_gamma   90.00
#
_symmetry.space_group_name_H-M   'P 1'
#
loop_
_entity.id
_entity.type
_entity.pdbx_description
1 polymer ?
#
loop_
_entity_poly.entity_id
_entity_poly.type
_entity_poly.pdbx_seq_one_letter_code
_entity_poly.pdbx_strand_id
1 'polypeptide(L)'
;MRGADGKGSGGEPGAHTHSPLPVRTALAAAAESGGPLPGLVIGDHGWVCGAGQLGFEAIGLADTDDPALFVGEAEGVVSVAVPLDDAVRSDYYLPLTRYVLNRACLSQ
;
A
#
# COMPACT_ATOMS: atom_id res chain seq x y z
N MET A 1 -3.27 40.18 -15.32
CA MET A 1 -3.67 39.62 -14.01
C MET A 1 -3.26 38.14 -14.03
N ARG A 2 -2.07 37.81 -13.49
CA ARG A 2 -1.56 36.43 -13.44
C ARG A 2 -2.22 35.72 -12.25
N GLY A 3 -2.88 34.60 -12.53
CA GLY A 3 -3.47 33.72 -11.52
C GLY A 3 -2.39 33.08 -10.67
N ALA A 4 -2.70 32.92 -9.39
CA ALA A 4 -1.82 32.51 -8.32
C ALA A 4 -1.11 31.16 -8.60
N ASP A 5 0.17 31.12 -8.27
CA ASP A 5 0.94 29.90 -8.08
C ASP A 5 0.27 29.04 -7.01
N GLY A 6 -0.38 27.96 -7.43
CA GLY A 6 -0.93 26.93 -6.58
C GLY A 6 0.20 26.16 -5.91
N LYS A 7 0.76 26.72 -4.84
CA LYS A 7 1.67 26.01 -3.93
C LYS A 7 0.84 24.93 -3.25
N GLY A 8 0.90 23.72 -3.77
CA GLY A 8 0.23 22.56 -3.19
C GLY A 8 0.58 22.46 -1.71
N SER A 9 -0.45 22.37 -0.89
CA SER A 9 -0.37 22.07 0.54
C SER A 9 0.14 20.64 0.73
N GLY A 10 1.43 20.41 0.48
CA GLY A 10 2.11 19.11 0.62
C GLY A 10 2.39 18.75 2.08
N GLY A 11 1.49 19.09 2.99
CA GLY A 11 1.69 18.96 4.44
C GLY A 11 0.53 18.31 5.18
N GLU A 12 -0.58 17.99 4.52
CA GLU A 12 -1.60 17.15 5.16
C GLU A 12 -1.18 15.69 5.04
N PRO A 13 -1.20 14.90 6.14
CA PRO A 13 -1.00 13.47 6.03
C PRO A 13 -1.98 12.91 5.00
N GLY A 14 -1.51 11.99 4.16
CA GLY A 14 -2.41 11.26 3.26
C GLY A 14 -3.56 10.66 4.06
N ALA A 15 -4.75 10.59 3.44
CA ALA A 15 -5.91 10.01 4.11
C ALA A 15 -5.64 8.52 4.40
N HIS A 16 -5.45 8.21 5.69
CA HIS A 16 -5.35 6.83 6.18
C HIS A 16 -6.75 6.26 6.36
N THR A 17 -7.01 5.07 5.81
CA THR A 17 -8.32 4.43 5.98
C THR A 17 -8.24 2.91 5.96
N HIS A 18 -8.95 2.32 6.92
CA HIS A 18 -9.14 0.88 7.03
C HIS A 18 -10.23 0.36 6.09
N SER A 19 -10.87 1.27 5.34
CA SER A 19 -11.94 0.92 4.42
C SER A 19 -11.39 0.24 3.16
N PRO A 20 -11.99 -0.86 2.68
CA PRO A 20 -11.64 -1.44 1.39
C PRO A 20 -12.22 -0.65 0.21
N LEU A 21 -12.98 0.42 0.45
CA LEU A 21 -13.67 1.17 -0.60
C LEU A 21 -12.72 1.81 -1.63
N PRO A 22 -11.59 2.44 -1.24
CA PRO A 22 -10.67 3.04 -2.21
C PRO A 22 -10.09 2.03 -3.20
N VAL A 23 -9.60 0.88 -2.69
CA VAL A 23 -9.03 -0.15 -3.57
C VAL A 23 -10.08 -0.79 -4.47
N ARG A 24 -11.30 -1.02 -3.97
CA ARG A 24 -12.42 -1.53 -4.79
C ARG A 24 -12.78 -0.56 -5.90
N THR A 25 -12.80 0.73 -5.60
CA THR A 25 -13.08 1.78 -6.58
C THR A 25 -12.00 1.84 -7.65
N ALA A 26 -10.72 1.80 -7.24
CA ALA A 26 -9.60 1.82 -8.17
C ALA A 26 -9.56 0.58 -9.09
N LEU A 27 -9.76 -0.61 -8.53
CA LEU A 27 -9.77 -1.87 -9.29
C LEU A 27 -10.98 -1.96 -10.24
N ALA A 28 -12.15 -1.45 -9.83
CA ALA A 28 -13.32 -1.36 -10.70
C ALA A 28 -13.07 -0.44 -11.89
N ALA A 29 -12.52 0.75 -11.66
CA ALA A 29 -12.17 1.68 -12.73
C ALA A 29 -11.11 1.10 -13.68
N ALA A 30 -10.12 0.37 -13.15
CA ALA A 30 -9.13 -0.34 -13.95
C ALA A 30 -9.80 -1.39 -14.86
N ALA A 31 -10.74 -2.18 -14.33
CA ALA A 31 -11.51 -3.15 -15.11
C ALA A 31 -12.35 -2.49 -16.22
N GLU A 32 -13.01 -1.39 -15.91
CA GLU A 32 -13.84 -0.63 -16.86
C GLU A 32 -13.03 -0.01 -18.00
N SER A 33 -11.77 0.35 -17.76
CA SER A 33 -10.88 0.91 -18.78
C SER A 33 -10.51 -0.07 -19.90
N GLY A 34 -10.78 -1.38 -19.73
CA GLY A 34 -10.48 -2.42 -20.71
C GLY A 34 -8.98 -2.76 -20.84
N GLY A 35 -8.13 -2.16 -20.00
CA GLY A 35 -6.71 -2.49 -19.91
C GLY A 35 -6.44 -3.73 -19.05
N PRO A 36 -5.17 -4.17 -18.97
CA PRO A 36 -4.78 -5.25 -18.07
C PRO A 36 -4.99 -4.83 -16.60
N LEU A 37 -5.53 -5.75 -15.81
CA LEU A 37 -5.62 -5.61 -14.36
C LEU A 37 -4.24 -5.79 -13.71
N PRO A 38 -4.01 -5.23 -12.51
CA PRO A 38 -2.76 -5.45 -11.79
C PRO A 38 -2.60 -6.92 -11.43
N GLY A 39 -1.40 -7.46 -11.65
CA GLY A 39 -1.04 -8.80 -11.16
C GLY A 39 -0.72 -8.85 -9.67
N LEU A 40 -0.41 -7.69 -9.06
CA LEU A 40 -0.08 -7.57 -7.65
C LEU A 40 -0.57 -6.21 -7.13
N VAL A 41 -1.17 -6.22 -5.93
CA VAL A 41 -1.51 -5.02 -5.18
C VAL A 41 -0.57 -4.88 -3.98
N ILE A 42 0.06 -3.73 -3.86
CA ILE A 42 0.91 -3.35 -2.72
C ILE A 42 0.29 -2.12 -2.06
N GLY A 43 0.02 -2.17 -0.76
CA GLY A 43 -0.62 -1.06 -0.06
C GLY A 43 -0.71 -1.25 1.45
N ASP A 44 -1.49 -0.37 2.08
CA ASP A 44 -1.89 -0.45 3.49
C ASP A 44 -2.93 -1.57 3.72
N HIS A 45 -3.37 -1.73 4.97
CA HIS A 45 -4.35 -2.76 5.34
C HIS A 45 -5.70 -2.64 4.63
N GLY A 46 -6.20 -1.44 4.35
CA GLY A 46 -7.47 -1.25 3.65
C GLY A 46 -7.37 -1.73 2.20
N TRP A 47 -6.24 -1.40 1.56
CA TRP A 47 -5.95 -1.81 0.20
C TRP A 47 -5.69 -3.31 0.07
N VAL A 48 -4.80 -3.85 0.91
CA VAL A 48 -4.33 -5.22 0.81
C VAL A 48 -5.43 -6.21 1.16
N CYS A 49 -6.17 -5.99 2.26
CA CYS A 49 -7.30 -6.85 2.61
C CYS A 49 -8.43 -6.74 1.58
N GLY A 50 -8.70 -5.53 1.08
CA GLY A 50 -9.73 -5.31 0.06
C GLY A 50 -9.43 -5.98 -1.28
N ALA A 51 -8.17 -5.93 -1.74
CA ALA A 51 -7.72 -6.59 -2.97
C ALA A 51 -7.65 -8.11 -2.82
N GLY A 52 -7.11 -8.61 -1.70
CA GLY A 52 -7.04 -10.04 -1.42
C GLY A 52 -8.42 -10.70 -1.40
N GLN A 53 -9.43 -10.06 -0.80
CA GLN A 53 -10.82 -10.53 -0.83
C GLN A 53 -11.43 -10.61 -2.24
N LEU A 54 -10.91 -9.82 -3.19
CA LEU A 54 -11.31 -9.86 -4.60
C LEU A 54 -10.51 -10.88 -5.42
N GLY A 55 -9.56 -11.59 -4.80
CA GLY A 55 -8.74 -12.62 -5.45
C GLY A 55 -7.50 -12.08 -6.16
N PHE A 56 -7.10 -10.84 -5.91
CA PHE A 56 -5.81 -10.31 -6.38
C PHE A 56 -4.67 -10.79 -5.48
N GLU A 57 -3.51 -11.06 -6.06
CA GLU A 57 -2.28 -11.22 -5.27
C GLU A 57 -2.01 -9.90 -4.54
N ALA A 58 -1.84 -9.96 -3.22
CA ALA A 58 -1.75 -8.78 -2.39
C ALA A 58 -0.70 -8.96 -1.29
N ILE A 59 0.15 -7.94 -1.11
CA ILE A 59 1.15 -7.89 -0.04
C ILE A 59 1.13 -6.51 0.62
N GLY A 60 1.44 -6.43 1.90
CA GLY A 60 1.42 -5.16 2.62
C GLY A 60 2.32 -5.12 3.85
N LEU A 61 2.55 -3.89 4.30
CA LEU A 61 3.15 -3.61 5.60
C LEU A 61 2.06 -3.70 6.67
N ALA A 62 2.38 -4.31 7.81
CA ALA A 62 1.46 -4.48 8.92
C ALA A 62 2.12 -4.03 10.22
N ASP A 63 1.60 -2.95 10.80
CA ASP A 63 1.93 -2.56 12.16
C ASP A 63 1.17 -3.46 13.17
N THR A 64 1.59 -3.43 14.42
CA THR A 64 1.03 -4.18 15.53
C THR A 64 -0.45 -3.88 15.80
N ASP A 65 -0.96 -2.73 15.36
CA ASP A 65 -2.38 -2.36 15.43
C ASP A 65 -3.16 -2.63 14.13
N ASP A 66 -2.53 -3.28 13.14
CA ASP A 66 -3.13 -3.74 11.88
C ASP A 66 -3.24 -5.28 11.79
N PRO A 67 -4.02 -5.93 12.67
CA PRO A 67 -4.10 -7.40 12.72
C PRO A 67 -4.70 -8.02 11.44
N ALA A 68 -5.40 -7.23 10.63
CA ALA A 68 -6.12 -7.71 9.45
C ALA A 68 -5.21 -8.32 8.38
N LEU A 69 -3.98 -7.81 8.19
CA LEU A 69 -3.05 -8.41 7.22
C LEU A 69 -2.54 -9.75 7.70
N PHE A 70 -2.18 -9.85 8.99
CA PHE A 70 -1.69 -11.11 9.55
C PHE A 70 -2.75 -12.21 9.51
N VAL A 71 -4.01 -11.86 9.80
CA VAL A 71 -5.14 -12.77 9.64
C VAL A 71 -5.32 -13.14 8.16
N GLY A 72 -5.30 -12.14 7.27
CA GLY A 72 -5.42 -12.36 5.83
C GLY A 72 -4.32 -13.28 5.28
N GLU A 73 -3.08 -13.16 5.77
CA GLU A 73 -1.96 -14.03 5.42
C GLU A 73 -2.22 -15.47 5.90
N ALA A 74 -2.62 -15.62 7.16
CA ALA A 74 -2.94 -16.92 7.74
C ALA A 74 -4.13 -17.62 7.03
N GLU A 75 -5.09 -16.86 6.52
CA GLU A 75 -6.23 -17.35 5.75
C GLU A 75 -5.93 -17.55 4.25
N GLY A 76 -4.75 -17.13 3.77
CA GLY A 76 -4.35 -17.20 2.37
C GLY A 76 -5.04 -16.18 1.46
N VAL A 77 -5.70 -15.17 2.04
CA VAL A 77 -6.32 -14.04 1.33
C VAL A 77 -5.28 -12.96 0.98
N VAL A 78 -4.26 -12.81 1.82
CA VAL A 78 -3.08 -11.95 1.60
C VAL A 78 -1.88 -12.87 1.40
N SER A 79 -1.00 -12.55 0.47
CA SER A 79 0.13 -13.42 0.14
C SER A 79 1.29 -13.26 1.13
N VAL A 80 1.56 -12.02 1.56
CA VAL A 80 2.61 -11.70 2.54
C VAL A 80 2.20 -10.49 3.38
N ALA A 81 2.27 -10.63 4.70
CA ALA A 81 2.23 -9.52 5.64
C ALA A 81 3.66 -9.24 6.14
N VAL A 82 4.15 -8.02 5.95
CA VAL A 82 5.49 -7.61 6.40
C VAL A 82 5.35 -6.82 7.70
N PRO A 83 5.78 -7.35 8.86
CA PRO A 83 5.76 -6.61 10.11
C PRO A 83 6.64 -5.36 10.00
N LEU A 84 6.05 -4.18 10.18
CA LEU A 84 6.75 -2.91 10.13
C LEU A 84 5.92 -1.84 10.86
N ASP A 85 6.58 -1.01 11.68
CA ASP A 85 5.97 0.21 12.22
C ASP A 85 5.75 1.18 11.05
N ASP A 86 4.50 1.48 10.72
CA ASP A 86 4.14 2.30 9.55
C ASP A 86 3.80 3.76 9.89
N ALA A 87 3.82 4.09 11.19
CA ALA A 87 3.51 5.41 11.73
C ALA A 87 4.74 6.30 11.92
N VAL A 88 5.94 5.78 11.71
CA VAL A 88 7.19 6.54 11.82
C VAL A 88 7.47 7.42 10.60
N ARG A 89 8.25 8.47 10.82
CA ARG A 89 8.72 9.35 9.75
C ARG A 89 9.55 8.57 8.72
N SER A 90 9.42 8.96 7.46
CA SER A 90 10.04 8.25 6.33
C SER A 90 11.56 8.16 6.37
N ASP A 91 12.24 9.11 7.03
CA ASP A 91 13.69 9.10 7.25
C ASP A 91 14.17 7.92 8.11
N TYR A 92 13.30 7.38 8.98
CA TYR A 92 13.63 6.22 9.80
C TYR A 92 13.67 4.91 9.03
N TYR A 93 13.07 4.82 7.83
CA TYR A 93 13.15 3.61 7.00
C TYR A 93 14.47 3.49 6.23
N LEU A 94 15.34 4.50 6.22
CA LEU A 94 16.55 4.48 5.39
C LEU A 94 17.45 3.25 5.61
N PRO A 95 17.71 2.78 6.85
CA PRO A 95 18.46 1.54 7.07
C PRO A 95 17.77 0.30 6.48
N LEU A 96 16.44 0.21 6.63
CA LEU A 96 15.64 -0.89 6.08
C LEU A 96 15.65 -0.86 4.54
N THR A 97 15.44 0.30 3.94
CA THR A 97 15.50 0.49 2.48
C THR A 97 16.86 0.04 1.93
N ARG A 98 17.97 0.43 2.58
CA ARG A 98 19.32 -0.01 2.18
C ARG A 98 19.48 -1.53 2.28
N TYR A 99 19.00 -2.13 3.37
CA TYR A 99 19.06 -3.58 3.55
C TYR A 99 18.29 -4.31 2.45
N VAL A 100 17.04 -3.91 2.17
CA VAL A 100 16.18 -4.53 1.15
C VAL A 100 16.81 -4.39 -0.25
N LEU A 101 17.27 -3.18 -0.61
CA LEU A 101 17.91 -2.96 -1.92
C LEU A 101 19.20 -3.78 -2.08
N ASN A 102 20.01 -3.90 -1.03
CA ASN A 102 21.20 -4.74 -1.08
C ASN A 102 20.86 -6.23 -1.25
N ARG A 103 19.86 -6.73 -0.50
CA ARG A 103 19.37 -8.11 -0.62
C ARG A 103 18.76 -8.42 -1.98
N ALA A 104 18.15 -7.42 -2.62
CA ALA A 104 17.61 -7.52 -3.98
C ALA A 104 18.67 -7.34 -5.08
N CYS A 105 19.95 -7.12 -4.73
CA CYS A 105 21.01 -6.77 -5.68
C CYS A 105 20.72 -5.50 -6.50
N LEU A 106 19.99 -4.54 -5.91
CA LEU A 106 19.61 -3.26 -6.51
C LEU A 106 20.35 -2.06 -5.88
N SER A 107 21.25 -2.30 -4.92
CA SER A 107 22.13 -1.26 -4.40
C SER A 107 23.14 -0.85 -5.47
N GLN A 108 22.99 0.37 -6.00
CA GLN A 108 23.98 1.03 -6.87
C GLN A 108 25.22 1.45 -6.09
#